data_AF-A0A3F2XWZ0-F1
#
_entry.id   AF-A0A3F2XWZ0-F1
#
_cell.length_a   1.000
_cell.length_b   1.000
_cell.length_c   1.000
_cell.angle_alpha   90.00
_cell.angle_beta   90.00
_cell.angle_gamma   90.00
#
_symmetry.space_group_name_H-M   'P 1'
#
loop_
_entity.id
_entity.type
_entity.pdbx_description
1 polymer ?
#
loop_
_entity_poly.entity_id
_entity_poly.type
_entity_poly.pdbx_seq_one_letter_code
_entity_poly.pdbx_strand_id
1 'polypeptide(L)'
;MADRLTQLQLCLDQLTDMFFASLTYIDQNHDSVKLNDTDPKVMDSDYHPASQLDFQSNLQELSRDIITKTKQILTIIETLPGVGVSKEEQLKKIQMLNKQLEEVELKKQETILKKQDLMRVVDKLTLLVSKGIAETRD
;
A
#
# COMPACT_ATOMS: atom_id res chain seq x y z
N MET A 1 -6.59 7.92 0.06
CA MET A 1 -5.50 6.93 -0.15
C MET A 1 -4.14 7.62 -0.02
N ALA A 2 -3.87 8.24 1.14
CA ALA A 2 -2.62 8.96 1.43
C ALA A 2 -1.47 8.04 1.86
N ASP A 3 -1.75 6.74 1.96
CA ASP A 3 -0.82 5.70 2.42
C ASP A 3 0.36 5.46 1.46
N ARG A 4 0.32 5.97 0.22
CA ARG A 4 1.44 5.83 -0.73
C ARG A 4 2.70 6.56 -0.29
N LEU A 5 2.57 7.71 0.37
CA LEU A 5 3.73 8.45 0.89
C LEU A 5 4.36 7.69 2.07
N THR A 6 3.54 7.13 2.96
CA THR A 6 4.00 6.26 4.05
C THR A 6 4.68 5.00 3.52
N GLN A 7 4.10 4.36 2.49
CA GLN A 7 4.70 3.20 1.82
C GLN A 7 6.07 3.54 1.21
N LEU A 8 6.23 4.73 0.63
CA LEU A 8 7.52 5.18 0.10
C LEU A 8 8.57 5.33 1.21
N GLN A 9 8.19 5.92 2.35
CA GLN A 9 9.07 6.05 3.52
C GLN A 9 9.51 4.68 4.03
N LEU A 10 8.58 3.75 4.22
CA LEU A 10 8.88 2.39 4.66
C LEU A 10 9.80 1.64 3.67
N CYS A 11 9.60 1.82 2.36
CA CYS A 11 10.49 1.20 1.37
C CYS A 11 11.90 1.79 1.39
N LEU A 12 12.05 3.08 1.69
CA LEU A 12 13.35 3.73 1.81
C LEU A 12 14.10 3.26 3.06
N ASP A 13 13.41 3.10 4.19
CA ASP A 13 13.98 2.56 5.41
C ASP A 13 14.47 1.13 5.19
N GLN A 14 13.63 0.27 4.58
CA GLN A 14 13.99 -1.09 4.20
C GLN A 14 15.22 -1.15 3.28
N LEU A 15 15.32 -0.23 2.31
CA LEU A 15 16.48 -0.17 1.41
C LEU A 15 17.77 0.15 2.18
N THR A 16 17.68 1.03 3.17
CA THR A 16 18.82 1.40 4.03
C THR A 16 19.27 0.22 4.89
N ASP A 17 18.32 -0.51 5.48
CA ASP A 17 18.61 -1.74 6.23
C ASP A 17 19.29 -2.79 5.34
N MET A 18 18.81 -2.95 4.10
CA MET A 18 19.41 -3.86 3.13
C MET A 18 20.84 -3.47 2.75
N PHE A 19 21.15 -2.17 2.62
CA PHE A 19 22.52 -1.74 2.39
C PHE A 19 23.43 -2.08 3.57
N PHE A 20 22.99 -1.80 4.79
CA PHE A 20 23.78 -2.13 5.99
C PHE A 20 23.99 -3.63 6.15
N ALA A 21 22.93 -4.43 5.98
CA ALA A 21 22.99 -5.88 6.06
C ALA A 21 23.90 -6.46 4.97
N SER A 22 23.86 -5.93 3.75
CA SER A 22 24.71 -6.39 2.65
C SER A 22 26.19 -6.12 2.92
N LEU A 23 26.53 -4.92 3.40
CA LEU A 23 27.91 -4.59 3.77
C LEU A 23 28.40 -5.43 4.93
N THR A 24 27.57 -5.63 5.95
CA THR A 24 27.89 -6.47 7.11
C THR A 24 28.11 -7.93 6.69
N TYR A 25 27.29 -8.44 5.77
CA TYR A 25 27.45 -9.79 5.25
C TYR A 25 28.79 -9.96 4.51
N ILE A 26 29.16 -9.00 3.66
CA ILE A 26 30.44 -9.00 2.94
C ILE A 26 31.60 -8.95 3.93
N ASP A 27 31.54 -8.05 4.92
CA ASP A 27 32.58 -7.90 5.94
C ASP A 27 32.78 -9.18 6.77
N GLN A 28 31.70 -9.87 7.14
CA GLN A 28 31.77 -11.05 8.00
C GLN A 28 32.01 -12.38 7.28
N ASN A 29 31.83 -12.45 5.95
CA ASN A 29 31.86 -13.71 5.21
C ASN A 29 32.86 -13.72 4.05
N HIS A 30 33.61 -12.62 3.84
CA HIS A 30 34.65 -12.60 2.82
C HIS A 30 35.79 -13.55 3.19
N ASP A 31 36.26 -14.31 2.21
CA ASP A 31 37.38 -15.22 2.38
C ASP A 31 38.70 -14.48 2.12
N SER A 32 39.78 -14.90 2.79
CA SER A 32 41.09 -14.30 2.61
C SER A 32 41.68 -14.70 1.24
N VAL A 33 42.10 -13.70 0.46
CA VAL A 33 42.69 -13.91 -0.87
C VAL A 33 44.21 -13.92 -0.74
N LYS A 34 44.88 -14.85 -1.43
CA LYS A 34 46.34 -14.89 -1.50
C LYS A 34 46.87 -13.73 -2.33
N LEU A 35 47.94 -13.07 -1.86
CA LEU A 35 48.59 -11.98 -2.59
C LEU A 35 49.45 -12.50 -3.76
N ASN A 36 50.17 -13.60 -3.55
CA ASN A 36 50.90 -14.35 -4.58
C ASN A 36 50.58 -15.85 -4.47
N ASP A 37 50.69 -16.59 -5.58
CA ASP A 37 50.43 -18.05 -5.59
C ASP A 37 51.33 -18.86 -4.64
N THR A 38 52.52 -18.32 -4.36
CA THR A 38 53.51 -18.89 -3.43
C THR A 38 53.24 -18.60 -1.96
N ASP A 39 52.38 -17.64 -1.63
CA ASP A 39 52.15 -17.25 -0.24
C ASP A 39 51.09 -18.16 0.42
N PRO A 40 51.32 -18.60 1.67
CA PRO A 40 50.33 -19.36 2.41
C PRO A 40 49.11 -18.47 2.68
N LYS A 41 47.91 -19.03 2.48
CA LYS A 41 46.68 -18.33 2.84
C LYS A 41 46.63 -18.20 4.35
N VAL A 42 46.63 -16.97 4.85
CA VAL A 42 46.43 -16.71 6.27
C VAL A 42 44.98 -17.06 6.59
N MET A 43 44.79 -18.11 7.38
CA MET A 43 43.48 -18.54 7.88
C MET A 43 43.49 -18.35 9.40
N ASP A 44 42.52 -17.60 9.91
CA ASP A 44 42.29 -17.51 11.34
C ASP A 44 41.61 -18.79 11.82
N SER A 45 42.04 -19.33 12.97
CA SER A 45 41.55 -20.60 13.50
C SER A 45 40.09 -20.50 13.97
N ASP A 46 39.63 -19.30 14.30
CA ASP A 46 38.27 -19.02 14.77
C ASP A 46 37.33 -18.53 13.65
N TYR A 47 37.83 -18.40 12.41
CA TYR A 47 37.06 -17.87 11.28
C TYR A 47 36.71 -18.98 10.27
N HIS A 48 35.41 -19.19 10.06
CA HIS A 48 34.89 -20.17 9.11
C HIS A 48 34.04 -19.45 8.05
N PRO A 49 34.66 -18.90 7.00
CA PRO A 49 33.93 -18.22 5.94
C PRO A 49 33.03 -19.19 5.19
N ALA A 50 31.94 -18.66 4.62
CA ALA A 50 31.09 -19.41 3.71
C ALA A 50 31.90 -19.93 2.50
N SER A 51 31.41 -21.00 1.86
CA SER A 51 32.05 -21.46 0.63
C SER A 51 32.02 -20.34 -0.43
N GLN A 52 33.02 -20.28 -1.29
CA GLN A 52 33.09 -19.25 -2.33
C GLN A 52 31.86 -19.25 -3.24
N LEU A 53 31.29 -20.43 -3.50
CA LEU A 53 30.06 -20.60 -4.27
C LEU A 53 28.85 -20.00 -3.55
N ASP A 54 28.69 -20.33 -2.26
CA ASP A 54 27.58 -19.83 -1.44
C ASP A 54 27.67 -18.32 -1.23
N PHE A 55 28.89 -17.81 -0.97
CA PHE A 55 29.14 -16.38 -0.84
C PHE A 55 28.77 -15.61 -2.13
N GLN A 56 29.18 -16.13 -3.29
CA GLN A 56 28.85 -15.51 -4.57
C GLN A 56 27.35 -15.58 -4.87
N SER A 57 26.69 -16.70 -4.54
CA SER A 57 25.23 -16.85 -4.68
C SER A 57 24.48 -15.83 -3.80
N ASN A 58 24.87 -15.71 -2.53
CA ASN A 58 24.25 -14.78 -1.59
C ASN A 58 24.48 -13.32 -1.99
N LEU A 59 25.66 -12.99 -2.52
CA LEU A 59 25.95 -11.65 -3.05
C LEU A 59 25.04 -11.30 -4.24
N GLN A 60 24.79 -12.26 -5.13
CA GLN A 60 23.86 -12.08 -6.25
C GLN A 60 22.43 -11.89 -5.78
N GLU A 61 21.98 -12.65 -4.79
CA GLU A 61 20.64 -12.51 -4.19
C GLU A 61 20.45 -11.13 -3.55
N LEU A 62 21.36 -10.73 -2.66
CA LEU A 62 21.34 -9.40 -2.02
C LEU A 62 21.30 -8.27 -3.06
N SER A 63 22.13 -8.38 -4.10
CA SER A 63 22.16 -7.39 -5.19
C SER A 63 20.85 -7.35 -5.96
N ARG A 64 20.25 -8.51 -6.25
CA ARG A 64 18.97 -8.61 -6.94
C ARG A 64 17.83 -8.02 -6.13
N ASP A 65 17.85 -8.22 -4.82
CA ASP A 65 16.83 -7.69 -3.91
C ASP A 65 16.92 -6.16 -3.82
N ILE A 66 18.12 -5.60 -3.70
CA ILE A 66 18.34 -4.14 -3.72
C ILE A 66 17.80 -3.53 -5.03
N ILE A 67 18.12 -4.13 -6.18
CA ILE A 67 17.62 -3.67 -7.49
C ILE A 67 16.09 -3.74 -7.54
N THR A 68 15.51 -4.83 -7.06
CA THR A 68 14.07 -5.04 -7.06
C THR A 68 13.37 -4.02 -6.16
N LYS A 69 13.91 -3.74 -4.97
CA LYS A 69 13.40 -2.70 -4.07
C LYS A 69 13.51 -1.31 -4.66
N THR A 70 14.61 -1.01 -5.33
CA THR A 70 14.77 0.26 -6.06
C THR A 70 13.70 0.43 -7.13
N LYS A 71 13.41 -0.61 -7.92
CA LYS A 71 12.30 -0.60 -8.89
C LYS A 71 10.95 -0.39 -8.23
N GLN A 72 10.69 -1.07 -7.11
CA GLN A 72 9.45 -0.88 -6.34
C GLN A 72 9.28 0.58 -5.89
N ILE A 73 10.35 1.20 -5.38
CA ILE A 73 10.37 2.61 -4.98
C ILE A 73 10.01 3.53 -6.17
N LEU A 74 10.63 3.30 -7.33
CA LEU A 74 10.36 4.10 -8.54
C LEU A 74 8.88 4.00 -8.97
N THR A 75 8.32 2.79 -8.97
CA THR A 75 6.88 2.60 -9.29
C THR A 75 5.97 3.28 -8.26
N ILE A 76 6.33 3.29 -6.97
CA ILE A 76 5.57 4.03 -5.96
C ILE A 76 5.61 5.53 -6.25
N ILE A 77 6.77 6.08 -6.62
CA ILE A 77 6.93 7.50 -6.98
C ILE A 77 6.06 7.85 -8.20
N GLU A 78 6.07 7.03 -9.24
CA GLU A 78 5.25 7.23 -10.45
C GLU A 78 3.75 7.18 -10.16
N THR A 79 3.33 6.41 -9.16
CA THR A 79 1.92 6.23 -8.78
C THR A 79 1.47 7.16 -7.64
N LEU A 80 2.30 8.13 -7.23
CA LEU A 80 1.93 9.07 -6.18
C LEU A 80 0.72 9.92 -6.60
N PRO A 81 -0.36 9.94 -5.79
CA PRO A 81 -1.56 10.68 -6.13
C PRO A 81 -1.26 12.18 -6.15
N GLY A 82 -1.64 12.84 -7.26
CA GLY A 82 -1.42 14.27 -7.43
C GLY A 82 -0.01 14.66 -7.87
N VAL A 83 0.85 13.69 -8.23
CA VAL A 83 2.12 13.98 -8.91
C VAL A 83 1.82 14.70 -10.24
N GLY A 84 2.47 15.85 -10.46
CA GLY A 84 2.30 16.65 -11.67
C GLY A 84 1.05 17.56 -11.71
N VAL A 85 0.21 17.59 -10.68
CA VAL A 85 -0.97 18.48 -10.63
C VAL A 85 -0.65 19.73 -9.84
N SER A 86 -1.02 20.91 -10.36
CA SER A 86 -0.82 22.16 -9.65
C SER A 86 -1.72 22.27 -8.42
N LYS A 87 -1.27 23.00 -7.39
CA LYS A 87 -2.08 23.26 -6.18
C LYS A 87 -3.42 23.94 -6.52
N GLU A 88 -3.41 24.81 -7.53
CA GLU A 88 -4.61 25.52 -7.97
C GLU A 88 -5.64 24.57 -8.60
N GLU A 89 -5.23 23.65 -9.46
CA GLU A 89 -6.11 22.62 -10.02
C GLU A 89 -6.65 21.69 -8.93
N GLN A 90 -5.82 21.33 -7.94
CA GLN A 90 -6.26 20.54 -6.79
C GLN A 90 -7.36 21.27 -6.00
N LEU A 91 -7.18 22.56 -5.71
CA LEU A 91 -8.18 23.38 -5.02
C LEU A 91 -9.47 23.53 -5.83
N LYS A 92 -9.38 23.80 -7.14
CA LYS A 92 -10.54 23.85 -8.04
C LYS A 92 -11.31 22.52 -8.03
N LYS A 93 -10.60 21.40 -8.05
CA LYS A 93 -11.20 20.06 -7.99
C LYS A 93 -11.91 19.83 -6.65
N ILE A 94 -11.33 20.27 -5.54
CA ILE A 94 -11.97 20.20 -4.22
C ILE A 94 -13.27 21.03 -4.20
N GLN A 95 -13.23 22.26 -4.70
CA GLN A 95 -14.42 23.12 -4.76
C GLN A 95 -15.53 22.51 -5.63
N MET A 96 -15.17 21.96 -6.79
CA MET A 96 -16.12 21.28 -7.68
C MET A 96 -16.75 20.05 -7.00
N LEU A 97 -15.95 19.22 -6.34
CA LEU A 97 -16.44 18.04 -5.62
C LEU A 97 -17.35 18.41 -4.46
N ASN A 98 -17.04 19.48 -3.71
CA ASN A 98 -17.91 19.97 -2.64
C ASN A 98 -19.28 20.40 -3.17
N LYS A 99 -19.31 21.13 -4.30
CA LYS A 99 -20.57 21.53 -4.92
C LYS A 99 -21.37 20.32 -5.41
N GLN A 100 -20.71 19.35 -6.04
CA GLN A 100 -21.36 18.11 -6.47
C GLN A 100 -21.92 17.32 -5.27
N LEU A 101 -21.18 17.30 -4.15
CA LEU A 101 -21.63 16.64 -2.93
C LEU A 101 -22.91 17.29 -2.39
N GLU A 102 -22.96 18.62 -2.33
CA GLU A 102 -24.14 19.37 -1.89
C GLU A 102 -25.37 19.07 -2.76
N GLU A 103 -25.21 19.08 -4.09
CA GLU A 103 -26.28 18.74 -5.03
C GLU A 103 -26.78 17.30 -4.86
N VAL A 104 -25.87 16.35 -4.61
CA VAL A 104 -26.23 14.93 -4.36
C VAL A 104 -26.93 14.77 -3.02
N GLU A 105 -26.52 15.49 -1.99
CA GLU A 105 -27.16 15.45 -0.67
C GLU A 105 -28.58 15.99 -0.70
N LEU A 106 -28.84 17.08 -1.42
CA LEU A 106 -30.20 17.61 -1.61
C LEU A 106 -31.10 16.58 -2.30
N LYS A 107 -30.65 15.99 -3.40
CA LYS A 107 -31.39 14.91 -4.10
C LYS A 107 -31.65 13.71 -3.19
N LYS A 108 -30.68 13.34 -2.36
CA LYS A 108 -30.83 12.29 -1.35
C LYS A 108 -31.93 12.64 -0.35
N GLN A 109 -31.95 13.87 0.17
CA GLN A 109 -32.99 14.32 1.10
C GLN A 109 -34.39 14.26 0.47
N GLU A 110 -34.56 14.79 -0.74
CA GLU A 110 -35.84 14.73 -1.47
C GLU A 110 -36.32 13.29 -1.70
N THR A 111 -35.38 12.39 -2.05
CA THR A 111 -35.69 10.97 -2.27
C THR A 111 -36.11 10.28 -0.97
N ILE A 112 -35.48 10.62 0.15
CA ILE A 112 -35.87 10.11 1.48
C ILE A 112 -37.28 10.58 1.84
N LEU A 113 -37.62 11.84 1.59
CA LEU A 113 -38.98 12.35 1.85
C LEU A 113 -40.03 11.60 1.02
N LYS A 114 -39.81 11.47 -0.30
CA LYS A 114 -40.69 10.71 -1.18
C LYS A 114 -40.84 9.26 -0.72
N LYS A 115 -39.75 8.61 -0.32
CA LYS A 115 -39.76 7.25 0.25
C LYS A 115 -40.63 7.19 1.51
N GLN A 116 -40.48 8.13 2.44
CA GLN A 116 -41.26 8.16 3.68
C GLN A 116 -42.75 8.36 3.42
N ASP A 117 -43.12 9.25 2.50
CA ASP A 117 -44.51 9.47 2.13
C ASP A 117 -45.13 8.21 1.51
N LEU A 118 -44.42 7.56 0.59
CA LEU A 118 -44.88 6.32 -0.03
C LEU A 118 -45.04 5.19 1.00
N MET A 119 -44.11 5.09 1.95
CA MET A 119 -44.16 4.13 3.05
C MET A 119 -45.42 4.33 3.91
N ARG A 120 -45.74 5.58 4.26
CA ARG A 120 -46.99 5.89 5.01
C ARG A 120 -48.26 5.49 4.24
N VAL A 121 -48.25 5.59 2.90
CA VAL A 121 -49.39 5.17 2.07
C VAL A 121 -49.53 3.64 2.10
N VAL A 122 -48.44 2.91 1.94
CA VAL A 122 -48.43 1.45 2.00
C VAL A 122 -48.89 0.96 3.38
N ASP A 123 -48.37 1.55 4.46
CA ASP A 123 -48.76 1.18 5.83
C ASP A 123 -50.26 1.36 6.08
N LYS A 124 -50.86 2.45 5.57
CA LYS A 124 -52.31 2.67 5.65
C LYS A 124 -53.10 1.59 4.91
N LEU A 125 -52.67 1.22 3.70
CA LEU A 125 -53.33 0.15 2.94
C LEU A 125 -53.22 -1.19 3.65
N THR A 126 -52.05 -1.52 4.20
CA THR A 126 -51.83 -2.74 4.96
C THR A 126 -52.71 -2.80 6.21
N LEU A 127 -52.84 -1.69 6.95
CA LEU A 127 -53.73 -1.60 8.10
C LEU A 127 -55.20 -1.78 7.71
N LEU A 128 -55.63 -1.18 6.59
CA LEU A 128 -57.01 -1.25 6.11
C LEU A 128 -57.36 -2.69 5.69
N VAL A 129 -56.47 -3.36 4.96
CA VAL A 129 -56.61 -4.77 4.59
C VAL A 129 -56.63 -5.66 5.84
N SER A 130 -55.72 -5.43 6.80
CA SER A 130 -55.67 -6.20 8.05
C SER A 130 -56.95 -6.07 8.87
N LYS A 131 -57.54 -4.86 8.93
CA LYS A 131 -58.83 -4.64 9.61
C LYS A 131 -59.98 -5.32 8.89
N GLY A 132 -60.06 -5.18 7.56
CA GLY A 132 -61.08 -5.87 6.77
C GLY A 132 -61.05 -7.38 6.96
N ILE A 133 -59.85 -8.00 6.95
CA ILE A 133 -59.71 -9.44 7.21
C ILE A 133 -60.16 -9.82 8.63
N ALA A 134 -59.86 -9.00 9.64
CA ALA A 134 -60.31 -9.24 11.02
C ALA A 134 -61.83 -9.17 11.13
N GLU A 135 -62.46 -8.13 10.56
CA GLU A 135 -63.91 -7.94 10.55
C GLU A 135 -64.66 -9.02 9.75
N THR A 136 -64.00 -9.71 8.81
CA THR A 136 -64.63 -10.83 8.07
C THR A 136 -64.49 -12.18 8.79
N ARG A 137 -63.65 -12.27 9.83
CA ARG A 137 -63.40 -13.51 10.60
C ARG A 137 -64.23 -13.61 11.87
N ASP A 138 -64.75 -12.50 12.38
CA ASP A 138 -65.75 -12.43 13.45
C ASP A 138 -67.18 -12.53 12.88
#